data_AF-A0A7J7LP67-F1
#
_entry.id   AF-A0A7J7LP67-F1
#
_cell.length_a   1.000
_cell.length_b   1.000
_cell.length_c   1.000
_cell.angle_alpha   90.00
_cell.angle_beta   90.00
_cell.angle_gamma   90.00
#
_symmetry.space_group_name_H-M   'P 1'
#
loop_
_entity.id
_entity.type
_entity.pdbx_description
1 polymer ?
#
loop_
_entity_poly.entity_id
_entity_poly.type
_entity_poly.pdbx_seq_one_letter_code
_entity_poly.pdbx_strand_id
1 'polypeptide(L)'
;MECSSSLATSLTLVVVLLVLGTAAITQTEARAFFVFGDSLVDNGNNNYLATSARADSYPYGIDYPTHRATGRFSNGKNIPDLISEAIGAEPTLPYLSPQLTGQRLLVGANFASAGIGILNDTGIQFIKKLDYGYVVNTVKSKLNMWKAKCLSQAARTTLIESVSSAIPIYQISSALLLKTMLDSLDKLQRDFWQGYNSKGKLKSHLTTWDTITAPRVHDGLNIRQFYLHNLAMLGKYTWKFLTEPESFVTKFFKAKYFPHNSFLHCTIRSLDSRFWKDVICARDALKPFLGWTISQGTEVNIWQDNWIPTLQGFKPISATAVQQHHPDIQWVAQLIDPHSRFWNGLLLN
;
A
#
# COMPACT_ATOMS: atom_id res chain seq x y z
N MET A 1 33.27 44.04 53.05
CA MET A 1 32.84 42.64 52.80
C MET A 1 31.42 42.53 52.24
N GLU A 2 30.61 43.60 52.21
CA GLU A 2 29.22 43.53 51.73
C GLU A 2 29.06 43.66 50.20
N CYS A 3 30.03 44.27 49.50
CA CYS A 3 29.93 44.47 48.04
C CYS A 3 30.17 43.18 47.25
N SER A 4 31.01 42.27 47.77
CA SER A 4 31.35 40.98 47.13
C SER A 4 30.23 39.93 47.22
N SER A 5 29.40 39.97 48.27
CA SER A 5 28.27 39.04 48.42
C SER A 5 27.11 39.39 47.48
N SER A 6 26.84 40.68 47.26
CA SER A 6 25.81 41.17 46.34
C SER A 6 26.11 40.84 44.86
N LEU A 7 27.38 40.95 44.46
CA LEU A 7 27.83 40.54 43.13
C LEU A 7 27.72 39.03 42.91
N ALA A 8 28.05 38.23 43.93
CA ALA A 8 27.95 36.77 43.85
C ALA A 8 26.50 36.27 43.80
N THR A 9 25.58 36.91 44.53
CA THR A 9 24.15 36.57 44.46
C THR A 9 23.51 37.03 43.15
N SER A 10 23.91 38.18 42.61
CA SER A 10 23.44 38.64 41.30
C SER A 10 23.94 37.73 40.17
N LEU A 11 25.20 37.29 40.23
CA LEU A 11 25.78 36.39 39.23
C LEU A 11 25.14 34.99 39.27
N THR A 12 24.87 34.45 40.46
CA THR A 12 24.17 33.17 40.59
C THR A 12 22.73 33.26 40.10
N LEU A 13 22.03 34.37 40.35
CA LEU A 13 20.68 34.59 39.82
C LEU A 13 20.67 34.66 38.28
N VAL A 14 21.65 35.35 37.69
CA VAL A 14 21.81 35.44 36.22
C VAL A 14 22.13 34.08 35.61
N VAL A 15 23.00 33.29 36.23
CA VAL A 15 23.32 31.92 35.77
C VAL A 15 22.10 31.02 35.89
N VAL A 16 21.33 31.09 36.97
CA VAL A 16 20.08 30.33 37.13
C VAL A 16 19.05 30.74 36.08
N LEU A 17 18.89 32.04 35.82
CA LEU A 17 17.98 32.54 34.78
C LEU A 17 18.44 32.16 33.36
N LEU A 18 19.74 32.13 33.08
CA LEU A 18 20.30 31.65 31.81
C LEU A 18 20.10 30.15 31.65
N VAL A 19 20.35 29.35 32.69
CA VAL A 19 20.13 27.90 32.67
C VAL A 19 18.64 27.58 32.50
N LEU A 20 17.75 28.29 33.20
CA LEU A 20 16.30 28.17 33.02
C LEU A 20 15.85 28.66 31.63
N GLY A 21 16.47 29.72 31.10
CA GLY A 21 16.20 30.25 29.75
C GLY A 21 16.66 29.31 28.64
N THR A 22 17.75 28.56 28.83
CA THR A 22 18.19 27.51 27.90
C THR A 22 17.43 26.19 28.07
N ALA A 23 16.80 25.98 29.23
CA ALA A 23 15.88 24.87 29.48
C ALA A 23 14.45 25.16 28.99
N ALA A 24 14.19 26.34 28.42
CA ALA A 24 13.00 26.57 27.61
C ALA A 24 13.11 25.70 26.36
N ILE A 25 12.66 24.46 26.51
CA ILE A 25 12.42 23.50 25.44
C ILE A 25 11.74 24.28 24.33
N THR A 26 12.35 24.29 23.14
CA THR A 26 11.66 24.67 21.92
C THR A 26 10.44 23.75 21.82
N GLN A 27 9.28 24.24 22.28
CA GLN A 27 8.02 23.60 21.97
C GLN A 27 7.88 23.76 20.46
N THR A 28 8.27 22.72 19.74
CA THR A 28 7.84 22.52 18.35
C THR A 28 6.34 22.77 18.36
N GLU A 29 5.86 23.74 17.58
CA GLU A 29 4.42 24.01 17.49
C GLU A 29 3.69 22.68 17.36
N ALA A 30 2.83 22.36 18.34
CA ALA A 30 2.15 21.09 18.39
C ALA A 30 1.24 20.99 17.16
N ARG A 31 1.68 20.25 16.14
CA ARG A 31 0.86 19.95 14.98
C ARG A 31 -0.05 18.80 15.34
N ALA A 32 -1.35 19.08 15.40
CA ALA A 32 -2.36 18.05 15.58
C ALA A 32 -2.21 16.97 14.49
N PHE A 33 -2.16 15.71 14.90
CA PHE A 33 -2.01 14.58 13.99
C PHE A 33 -3.35 13.88 13.78
N PHE A 34 -3.91 14.01 12.59
CA PHE A 34 -5.16 13.36 12.23
C PHE A 34 -4.91 12.17 11.32
N VAL A 35 -5.44 11.01 11.70
CA VAL A 35 -5.24 9.75 10.99
C VAL A 35 -6.55 9.31 10.38
N PHE A 36 -6.53 9.01 9.08
CA PHE A 36 -7.65 8.44 8.35
C PHE A 36 -7.16 7.18 7.63
N GLY A 37 -7.98 6.13 7.58
CA GLY A 37 -7.62 4.91 6.88
C GLY A 37 -8.36 3.67 7.37
N ASP A 38 -7.76 2.51 7.11
CA ASP A 38 -8.32 1.20 7.43
C ASP A 38 -7.60 0.52 8.62
N SER A 39 -7.78 -0.79 8.74
CA SER A 39 -7.12 -1.67 9.71
C SER A 39 -5.61 -1.45 9.91
N LEU A 40 -4.86 -1.00 8.90
CA LEU A 40 -3.43 -0.75 9.01
C LEU A 40 -3.07 0.36 10.01
N VAL A 41 -3.95 1.34 10.12
CA VAL A 41 -3.76 2.55 10.91
C VAL A 41 -4.83 2.70 12.00
N ASP A 42 -5.81 1.79 12.06
CA ASP A 42 -6.77 1.70 13.17
C ASP A 42 -6.07 1.38 14.49
N ASN A 43 -6.32 2.21 15.49
CA ASN A 43 -5.78 2.10 16.85
C ASN A 43 -6.82 1.68 17.90
N GLY A 44 -8.03 1.27 17.46
CA GLY A 44 -9.07 0.71 18.32
C GLY A 44 -10.46 1.31 18.16
N ASN A 45 -10.78 2.02 17.07
CA ASN A 45 -12.13 2.55 16.85
C ASN A 45 -13.17 1.41 16.81
N ASN A 46 -12.79 0.27 16.25
CA ASN A 46 -13.69 -0.87 16.09
C ASN A 46 -14.14 -1.52 17.38
N ASN A 47 -13.44 -1.28 18.49
CA ASN A 47 -13.85 -1.76 19.81
C ASN A 47 -15.14 -1.07 20.29
N TYR A 48 -15.45 0.10 19.74
CA TYR A 48 -16.63 0.91 20.05
C TYR A 48 -17.78 0.72 19.04
N LEU A 49 -17.58 -0.11 18.00
CA LEU A 49 -18.54 -0.34 16.93
C LEU A 49 -19.11 -1.76 16.97
N ALA A 50 -20.37 -1.95 16.57
CA ALA A 50 -20.98 -3.27 16.44
C ALA A 50 -20.50 -3.99 15.16
N THR A 51 -19.23 -4.42 15.14
CA THR A 51 -18.56 -5.06 14.00
C THR A 51 -17.78 -6.31 14.43
N SER A 52 -17.62 -7.28 13.52
CA SER A 52 -16.71 -8.43 13.66
C SER A 52 -15.26 -8.08 13.34
N ALA A 53 -15.01 -6.95 12.68
CA ALA A 53 -13.68 -6.44 12.40
C ALA A 53 -13.04 -5.92 13.70
N ARG A 54 -12.68 -6.77 14.65
CA ARG A 54 -12.07 -6.33 15.91
C ARG A 54 -10.69 -6.95 16.09
N ALA A 55 -9.80 -6.16 16.70
CA ALA A 55 -8.47 -6.59 17.11
C ALA A 55 -8.29 -6.44 18.62
N ASP A 56 -9.32 -6.83 19.36
CA ASP A 56 -9.44 -6.79 20.82
C ASP A 56 -9.19 -8.16 21.48
N SER A 57 -8.72 -9.14 20.71
CA SER A 57 -8.49 -10.51 21.16
C SER A 57 -7.16 -11.07 20.61
N TYR A 58 -6.76 -12.23 21.12
CA TYR A 58 -5.58 -12.95 20.62
C TYR A 58 -5.68 -13.15 19.09
N PRO A 59 -4.62 -12.91 18.31
CA PRO A 59 -3.21 -12.74 18.72
C PRO A 59 -2.74 -11.28 18.86
N TYR A 60 -3.63 -10.29 18.89
CA TYR A 60 -3.25 -8.88 18.86
C TYR A 60 -2.72 -8.37 20.21
N GLY A 61 -1.79 -7.41 20.16
CA GLY A 61 -1.27 -6.70 21.35
C GLY A 61 -0.24 -7.44 22.23
N ILE A 62 0.27 -8.60 21.80
CA ILE A 62 1.30 -9.37 22.53
C ILE A 62 2.57 -8.55 22.79
N ASP A 63 3.03 -7.79 21.81
CA ASP A 63 4.25 -6.97 21.82
C ASP A 63 3.97 -5.50 22.22
N TYR A 64 2.72 -5.15 22.52
CA TYR A 64 2.40 -3.82 23.01
C TYR A 64 2.90 -3.67 24.45
N PRO A 65 3.28 -2.46 24.94
CA PRO A 65 3.81 -2.29 26.30
C PRO A 65 2.92 -2.83 27.43
N THR A 66 1.61 -2.96 27.22
CA THR A 66 0.68 -3.53 28.19
C THR A 66 0.48 -5.04 28.07
N HIS A 67 1.07 -5.67 27.04
CA HIS A 67 0.89 -7.09 26.68
C HIS A 67 -0.57 -7.51 26.56
N ARG A 68 -1.45 -6.61 26.10
CA ARG A 68 -2.89 -6.82 25.93
C ARG A 68 -3.33 -6.31 24.57
N ALA A 69 -4.35 -6.94 24.01
CA ALA A 69 -5.01 -6.48 22.79
C ALA A 69 -5.53 -5.04 22.98
N THR A 70 -5.21 -4.16 22.04
CA THR A 70 -5.55 -2.72 22.12
C THR A 70 -6.56 -2.28 21.08
N GLY A 71 -7.03 -3.17 20.19
CA GLY A 71 -7.82 -2.80 19.01
C GLY A 71 -6.98 -2.46 17.78
N ARG A 72 -5.64 -2.49 17.88
CA ARG A 72 -4.73 -2.41 16.73
C ARG A 72 -4.66 -3.76 16.03
N PHE A 73 -4.78 -3.78 14.70
CA PHE A 73 -4.57 -4.98 13.87
C PHE A 73 -3.07 -5.30 13.72
N SER A 74 -2.39 -5.44 14.86
CA SER A 74 -0.95 -5.60 15.02
C SER A 74 -0.66 -6.28 16.36
N ASN A 75 0.48 -6.97 16.47
CA ASN A 75 0.93 -7.51 17.76
C ASN A 75 1.44 -6.40 18.69
N GLY A 76 1.82 -5.24 18.16
CA GLY A 76 2.29 -4.10 18.95
C GLY A 76 1.78 -2.78 18.40
N LYS A 77 2.64 -1.76 18.37
CA LYS A 77 2.37 -0.45 17.77
C LYS A 77 2.04 -0.56 16.28
N ASN A 78 1.20 0.35 15.78
CA ASN A 78 0.87 0.50 14.36
C ASN A 78 1.54 1.76 13.77
N ILE A 79 1.31 2.06 12.48
CA ILE A 79 1.99 3.15 11.78
C ILE A 79 1.78 4.50 12.50
N PRO A 80 0.54 4.92 12.86
CA PRO A 80 0.30 6.12 13.64
C PRO A 80 1.10 6.24 14.93
N ASP A 81 1.20 5.17 15.72
CA ASP A 81 1.94 5.22 16.99
C ASP A 81 3.41 5.54 16.77
N LEU A 82 3.99 4.89 15.76
CA LEU A 82 5.41 5.08 15.42
C LEU A 82 5.67 6.46 14.80
N ILE A 83 4.70 7.00 14.05
CA ILE A 83 4.77 8.39 13.56
C ILE A 83 4.72 9.34 14.76
N SER A 84 3.77 9.16 15.67
CA SER A 84 3.67 9.96 16.92
C SER A 84 4.98 9.92 17.69
N GLU A 85 5.61 8.76 17.84
CA GLU A 85 6.92 8.63 18.51
C GLU A 85 8.05 9.33 17.76
N ALA A 86 8.09 9.19 16.43
CA ALA A 86 9.12 9.82 15.60
C ALA A 86 9.03 11.35 15.63
N ILE A 87 7.82 11.91 15.77
CA ILE A 87 7.60 13.36 15.88
C ILE A 87 7.61 13.87 17.34
N GLY A 88 7.82 12.98 18.32
CA GLY A 88 7.81 13.33 19.75
C GLY A 88 6.44 13.76 20.28
N ALA A 89 5.36 13.37 19.62
CA ALA A 89 3.99 13.65 20.02
C ALA A 89 3.37 12.49 20.81
N GLU A 90 2.37 12.80 21.62
CA GLU A 90 1.55 11.75 22.24
C GLU A 90 0.82 10.92 21.15
N PRO A 91 0.59 9.61 21.37
CA PRO A 91 -0.21 8.81 20.47
C PRO A 91 -1.64 9.34 20.34
N THR A 92 -2.14 9.44 19.11
CA THR A 92 -3.54 9.79 18.87
C THR A 92 -4.48 8.74 19.48
N LEU A 93 -5.64 9.16 19.98
CA LEU A 93 -6.68 8.26 20.47
C LEU A 93 -7.69 7.90 19.36
N PRO A 94 -8.38 6.75 19.47
CA PRO A 94 -9.52 6.46 18.60
C PRO A 94 -10.57 7.58 18.71
N TYR A 95 -11.12 8.02 17.58
CA TYR A 95 -12.17 9.05 17.54
C TYR A 95 -13.38 8.71 18.42
N LEU A 96 -13.75 7.43 18.48
CA LEU A 96 -14.89 6.95 19.26
C LEU A 96 -14.56 6.71 20.75
N SER A 97 -13.32 6.95 21.18
CA SER A 97 -12.90 6.76 22.56
C SER A 97 -13.54 7.81 23.49
N PRO A 98 -14.17 7.42 24.60
CA PRO A 98 -14.65 8.35 25.62
C PRO A 98 -13.52 9.20 26.24
N GLN A 99 -12.27 8.75 26.11
CA GLN A 99 -11.09 9.46 26.61
C GLN A 99 -10.62 10.58 25.66
N LEU A 100 -11.13 10.64 24.43
CA LEU A 100 -10.85 11.73 23.49
C LEU A 100 -11.65 12.98 23.86
N THR A 101 -11.17 13.70 24.87
CA THR A 101 -11.72 14.98 25.31
C THR A 101 -11.16 16.15 24.51
N GLY A 102 -11.73 17.35 24.63
CA GLY A 102 -11.31 18.53 23.87
C GLY A 102 -9.80 18.83 23.96
N GLN A 103 -9.18 18.66 25.13
CA GLN A 103 -7.73 18.85 25.29
C GLN A 103 -6.91 17.77 24.57
N ARG A 104 -7.37 16.51 24.57
CA ARG A 104 -6.73 15.41 23.84
C ARG A 104 -6.94 15.54 22.33
N LEU A 105 -8.04 16.13 21.88
CA LEU A 105 -8.29 16.39 20.46
C LEU A 105 -7.30 17.39 19.86
N LEU A 106 -6.69 18.27 20.66
CA LEU A 106 -5.63 19.18 20.22
C LEU A 106 -4.34 18.45 19.84
N VAL A 107 -4.09 17.27 20.39
CA VAL A 107 -3.01 16.37 19.94
C VAL A 107 -3.35 15.76 18.58
N GLY A 108 -4.64 15.57 18.30
CA GLY A 108 -5.17 14.95 17.10
C GLY A 108 -6.08 13.76 17.43
N ALA A 109 -6.59 13.11 16.38
CA ALA A 109 -7.50 11.98 16.52
C ALA A 109 -7.31 10.98 15.39
N ASN A 110 -7.55 9.71 15.70
CA ASN A 110 -7.53 8.64 14.73
C ASN A 110 -8.96 8.27 14.33
N PHE A 111 -9.31 8.51 13.08
CA PHE A 111 -10.59 8.19 12.46
C PHE A 111 -10.55 6.88 11.66
N ALA A 112 -9.41 6.19 11.64
CA ALA A 112 -9.29 4.93 10.91
C ALA A 112 -10.07 3.80 11.55
N SER A 113 -10.58 2.89 10.73
CA SER A 113 -11.40 1.80 11.21
C SER A 113 -11.28 0.59 10.29
N ALA A 114 -11.05 -0.58 10.86
CA ALA A 114 -10.98 -1.80 10.08
C ALA A 114 -12.33 -2.17 9.47
N GLY A 115 -12.34 -2.58 8.21
CA GLY A 115 -13.58 -2.90 7.51
C GLY A 115 -14.35 -1.68 7.02
N ILE A 116 -13.95 -0.45 7.39
CA ILE A 116 -14.45 0.78 6.79
C ILE A 116 -13.71 1.03 5.47
N GLY A 117 -14.48 1.16 4.40
CA GLY A 117 -14.09 1.68 3.10
C GLY A 117 -14.61 3.11 2.97
N ILE A 118 -14.12 3.83 1.98
CA ILE A 118 -14.27 5.29 1.82
C ILE A 118 -15.72 5.77 1.52
N LEU A 119 -16.73 4.88 1.55
CA LEU A 119 -18.13 5.15 1.23
C LEU A 119 -19.05 4.81 2.41
N ASN A 120 -20.19 5.52 2.49
CA ASN A 120 -21.10 5.57 3.65
C ASN A 120 -21.59 4.22 4.18
N ASP A 121 -21.50 3.10 3.43
CA ASP A 121 -22.07 1.82 3.86
C ASP A 121 -21.03 0.75 4.25
N THR A 122 -19.80 1.16 4.57
CA THR A 122 -18.77 0.19 4.99
C THR A 122 -18.88 -0.30 6.43
N GLY A 123 -20.07 -0.17 7.02
CA GLY A 123 -20.49 -0.86 8.23
C GLY A 123 -21.00 -2.30 8.01
N ILE A 124 -20.75 -2.94 6.88
CA ILE A 124 -21.31 -4.28 6.58
C ILE A 124 -20.22 -5.34 6.41
N GLN A 125 -19.51 -5.62 7.51
CA GLN A 125 -18.94 -6.96 7.70
C GLN A 125 -19.99 -7.99 8.15
N PHE A 126 -21.28 -7.64 8.15
CA PHE A 126 -22.36 -8.58 8.37
C PHE A 126 -23.43 -8.49 7.27
N ILE A 127 -23.24 -9.33 6.24
CA ILE A 127 -24.26 -9.80 5.27
C ILE A 127 -24.54 -8.90 4.04
N LYS A 128 -24.38 -9.53 2.86
CA LYS A 128 -24.94 -9.25 1.51
C LYS A 128 -24.37 -8.10 0.69
N LYS A 129 -23.63 -8.49 -0.36
CA LYS A 129 -23.85 -8.18 -1.80
C LYS A 129 -24.11 -6.72 -2.25
N LEU A 130 -23.97 -5.70 -1.41
CA LEU A 130 -24.31 -4.32 -1.71
C LEU A 130 -23.33 -3.44 -0.92
N ASP A 131 -22.30 -2.89 -1.59
CA ASP A 131 -21.75 -1.54 -1.33
C ASP A 131 -20.40 -1.27 -2.05
N TYR A 132 -20.40 -1.41 -3.36
CA TYR A 132 -19.58 -0.58 -4.24
C TYR A 132 -20.47 0.00 -5.35
N GLY A 133 -21.78 -0.06 -5.11
CA GLY A 133 -22.80 0.47 -5.98
C GLY A 133 -22.55 1.95 -6.21
N TYR A 134 -22.05 2.71 -5.23
CA TYR A 134 -21.75 4.12 -5.46
C TYR A 134 -20.75 4.36 -6.60
N VAL A 135 -19.61 3.67 -6.63
CA VAL A 135 -18.61 3.87 -7.71
C VAL A 135 -19.21 3.46 -9.05
N VAL A 136 -19.84 2.28 -9.10
CA VAL A 136 -20.52 1.77 -10.30
C VAL A 136 -21.67 2.69 -10.73
N ASN A 137 -22.46 3.22 -9.81
CA ASN A 137 -23.61 4.10 -10.05
C ASN A 137 -23.16 5.50 -10.43
N THR A 138 -22.05 6.00 -9.88
CA THR A 138 -21.43 7.27 -10.24
C THR A 138 -20.89 7.18 -11.66
N VAL A 139 -20.16 6.11 -11.98
CA VAL A 139 -19.74 5.84 -13.37
C VAL A 139 -20.96 5.71 -14.27
N LYS A 140 -21.95 4.89 -13.91
CA LYS A 140 -23.17 4.66 -14.69
C LYS A 140 -23.97 5.95 -14.92
N SER A 141 -24.16 6.78 -13.90
CA SER A 141 -24.89 8.05 -14.00
C SER A 141 -24.16 9.05 -14.88
N LYS A 142 -22.82 9.13 -14.78
CA LYS A 142 -21.99 9.94 -15.67
C LYS A 142 -22.09 9.45 -17.13
N LEU A 143 -21.97 8.14 -17.35
CA LEU A 143 -22.12 7.52 -18.67
C LEU A 143 -23.52 7.75 -19.26
N ASN A 144 -24.57 7.66 -18.44
CA ASN A 144 -25.96 7.86 -18.86
C ASN A 144 -26.31 9.32 -19.15
N MET A 145 -25.69 10.28 -18.47
CA MET A 145 -25.86 11.71 -18.78
C MET A 145 -25.34 12.06 -20.17
N TRP A 146 -24.35 11.32 -20.67
CA TRP A 146 -23.82 11.56 -22.00
C TRP A 146 -24.72 10.91 -23.05
N LYS A 147 -25.14 11.71 -24.03
CA LYS A 147 -25.88 11.21 -25.19
C LYS A 147 -24.96 10.34 -26.04
N ALA A 148 -24.77 9.07 -25.65
CA ALA A 148 -23.94 8.10 -26.37
C ALA A 148 -24.34 8.04 -27.86
N LYS A 149 -25.63 8.21 -28.17
CA LYS A 149 -26.16 8.26 -29.54
C LYS A 149 -25.55 9.36 -30.43
N CYS A 150 -25.01 10.43 -29.84
CA CYS A 150 -24.41 11.56 -30.55
C CYS A 150 -22.87 11.51 -30.59
N LEU A 151 -22.26 10.46 -30.05
CA LEU A 151 -20.80 10.35 -29.93
C LEU A 151 -20.23 9.31 -30.89
N SER A 152 -19.14 9.68 -31.57
CA SER A 152 -18.31 8.75 -32.34
C SER A 152 -17.58 7.75 -31.43
N GLN A 153 -17.08 6.64 -31.99
CA GLN A 153 -16.32 5.65 -31.20
C GLN A 153 -15.03 6.25 -30.63
N ALA A 154 -14.38 7.16 -31.35
CA ALA A 154 -13.21 7.89 -30.86
C ALA A 154 -13.56 8.73 -29.62
N ALA A 155 -14.64 9.53 -29.70
CA ALA A 155 -15.08 10.38 -28.58
C ALA A 155 -15.44 9.55 -27.33
N ARG A 156 -16.08 8.38 -27.51
CA ARG A 156 -16.40 7.47 -26.40
C ARG A 156 -15.17 6.88 -25.75
N THR A 157 -14.17 6.50 -26.56
CA THR A 157 -12.89 6.00 -26.06
C THR A 157 -12.20 7.05 -25.20
N THR A 158 -12.11 8.28 -25.70
CA THR A 158 -11.55 9.42 -24.94
C THR A 158 -12.28 9.65 -23.62
N LEU A 159 -13.62 9.61 -23.61
CA LEU A 159 -14.42 9.81 -22.38
C LEU A 159 -14.24 8.68 -21.36
N ILE A 160 -14.11 7.44 -21.82
CA ILE A 160 -13.83 6.28 -20.95
C ILE A 160 -12.46 6.47 -20.26
N GLU A 161 -11.45 6.88 -21.02
CA GLU A 161 -10.10 7.10 -20.49
C GLU A 161 -10.05 8.29 -19.53
N SER A 162 -10.68 9.41 -19.88
CA SER A 162 -10.55 10.65 -19.11
C SER A 162 -11.44 10.70 -17.86
N VAL A 163 -12.57 9.98 -17.84
CA VAL A 163 -13.55 10.09 -16.76
C VAL A 163 -13.85 8.74 -16.10
N SER A 164 -14.26 7.73 -16.87
CA SER A 164 -14.64 6.43 -16.28
C SER A 164 -13.48 5.76 -15.58
N SER A 165 -12.28 5.87 -16.16
CA SER A 165 -11.05 5.34 -15.58
C SER A 165 -10.56 6.20 -14.41
N ALA A 166 -10.92 7.48 -14.37
CA ALA A 166 -10.47 8.42 -13.34
C ALA A 166 -11.26 8.33 -12.02
N ILE A 167 -12.57 8.10 -12.10
CA ILE A 167 -13.48 8.03 -10.93
C ILE A 167 -13.00 7.02 -9.86
N PRO A 168 -12.60 5.78 -10.21
CA PRO A 168 -12.16 4.80 -9.22
C PRO A 168 -10.66 4.88 -8.89
N ILE A 169 -9.88 5.81 -9.46
CA ILE A 169 -8.42 5.87 -9.29
C ILE A 169 -8.02 5.85 -7.83
N TYR A 170 -8.70 6.62 -7.00
CA TYR A 170 -8.38 6.67 -5.59
C TYR A 170 -8.56 5.30 -4.92
N GLN A 171 -9.71 4.68 -5.12
CA GLN A 171 -10.10 3.40 -4.51
C GLN A 171 -9.21 2.25 -4.99
N ILE A 172 -8.92 2.17 -6.29
CA ILE A 172 -8.03 1.12 -6.85
C ILE A 172 -6.55 1.37 -6.54
N SER A 173 -6.19 2.57 -6.06
CA SER A 173 -4.84 2.85 -5.58
C SER A 173 -4.61 2.50 -4.11
N SER A 174 -5.68 2.32 -3.35
CA SER A 174 -5.63 2.04 -1.90
C SER A 174 -5.84 0.56 -1.57
N ALA A 175 -6.64 -0.19 -2.35
CA ALA A 175 -6.94 -1.60 -2.08
C ALA A 175 -7.27 -2.38 -3.36
N LEU A 176 -7.19 -3.72 -3.31
CA LEU A 176 -7.74 -4.55 -4.39
C LEU A 176 -9.25 -4.63 -4.24
N LEU A 177 -9.98 -4.12 -5.23
CA LEU A 177 -11.42 -4.25 -5.29
C LEU A 177 -11.82 -5.69 -5.65
N LEU A 178 -13.03 -6.08 -5.25
CA LEU A 178 -13.58 -7.39 -5.60
C LEU A 178 -13.65 -7.55 -7.12
N LYS A 179 -13.24 -8.72 -7.63
CA LYS A 179 -13.23 -9.00 -9.07
C LYS A 179 -14.61 -8.76 -9.73
N THR A 180 -15.68 -9.18 -9.06
CA THR A 180 -17.07 -8.94 -9.53
C THR A 180 -17.42 -7.47 -9.73
N MET A 181 -16.81 -6.58 -8.96
CA MET A 181 -17.01 -5.14 -9.06
C MET A 181 -16.27 -4.56 -10.27
N LEU A 182 -15.02 -4.98 -10.44
CA LEU A 182 -14.18 -4.59 -11.57
C LEU A 182 -14.83 -5.06 -12.89
N ASP A 183 -15.30 -6.31 -12.92
CA ASP A 183 -16.04 -6.87 -14.06
C ASP A 183 -17.33 -6.07 -14.37
N SER A 184 -17.99 -5.55 -13.33
CA SER A 184 -19.19 -4.70 -13.49
C SER A 184 -18.84 -3.32 -14.07
N LEU A 185 -17.71 -2.74 -13.67
CA LEU A 185 -17.21 -1.48 -14.23
C LEU A 185 -16.74 -1.65 -15.68
N ASP A 186 -16.02 -2.74 -15.97
CA ASP A 186 -15.60 -3.09 -17.34
C ASP A 186 -16.82 -3.35 -18.23
N LYS A 187 -17.89 -3.96 -17.69
CA LYS A 187 -19.17 -4.09 -18.39
C LYS A 187 -19.80 -2.73 -18.72
N LEU A 188 -19.81 -1.79 -17.78
CA LEU A 188 -20.35 -0.45 -18.05
C LEU A 188 -19.55 0.30 -19.12
N GLN A 189 -18.21 0.22 -19.07
CA GLN A 189 -17.35 0.80 -20.10
C GLN A 189 -17.63 0.18 -21.47
N ARG A 190 -17.71 -1.16 -21.52
CA ARG A 190 -18.02 -1.90 -22.74
C ARG A 190 -19.37 -1.53 -23.32
N ASP A 191 -20.41 -1.49 -22.49
CA ASP A 191 -21.77 -1.19 -22.94
C ASP A 191 -21.85 0.25 -23.49
N PHE A 192 -21.20 1.20 -22.82
CA PHE A 192 -21.10 2.58 -23.29
C PHE A 192 -20.31 2.71 -24.60
N TRP A 193 -19.17 2.04 -24.70
CA TRP A 193 -18.32 2.04 -25.89
C TRP A 193 -19.07 1.46 -27.10
N GLN A 194 -19.71 0.30 -26.92
CA GLN A 194 -20.50 -0.38 -27.95
C GLN A 194 -21.69 0.46 -28.42
N GLY A 195 -22.39 1.08 -27.47
CA GLY A 195 -23.51 1.97 -27.74
C GLY A 195 -24.83 1.27 -27.99
N TYR A 196 -25.84 2.11 -28.16
CA TYR A 196 -27.23 1.70 -28.26
C TYR A 196 -27.79 2.00 -29.64
N ASN A 197 -28.71 1.17 -30.12
CA ASN A 197 -29.46 1.40 -31.34
C ASN A 197 -30.57 2.45 -31.15
N SER A 198 -31.30 2.76 -32.22
CA SER A 198 -32.42 3.73 -32.18
C SER A 198 -33.47 3.36 -31.13
N LYS A 199 -33.76 2.06 -30.98
CA LYS A 199 -34.68 1.46 -30.01
C LYS A 199 -34.12 1.35 -28.57
N GLY A 200 -32.90 1.84 -28.31
CA GLY A 200 -32.28 1.82 -26.97
C GLY A 200 -31.68 0.47 -26.54
N LYS A 201 -31.68 -0.55 -27.41
CA LYS A 201 -31.01 -1.84 -27.15
C LYS A 201 -29.51 -1.72 -27.47
N LEU A 202 -28.67 -2.41 -26.70
CA LEU A 202 -27.23 -2.49 -26.96
C LEU A 202 -26.97 -3.00 -28.39
N LYS A 203 -26.03 -2.38 -29.11
CA LYS A 203 -25.59 -2.87 -30.42
C LYS A 203 -24.82 -4.18 -30.25
N SER A 204 -24.93 -5.09 -31.23
CA SER A 204 -24.21 -6.37 -31.22
C SER A 204 -22.70 -6.16 -31.27
N HIS A 205 -21.95 -6.96 -30.49
CA HIS A 205 -20.50 -6.94 -30.47
C HIS A 205 -19.93 -7.49 -31.78
N LEU A 206 -18.99 -6.75 -32.40
CA LEU A 206 -18.27 -7.18 -33.61
C LEU A 206 -16.96 -7.91 -33.27
N THR A 207 -16.42 -7.66 -32.08
CA THR A 207 -15.18 -8.26 -31.57
C THR A 207 -15.25 -8.38 -30.04
N THR A 208 -14.31 -9.11 -29.44
CA THR A 208 -14.23 -9.28 -27.99
C THR A 208 -13.73 -8.01 -27.31
N TRP A 209 -14.11 -7.83 -26.04
CA TRP A 209 -13.67 -6.68 -25.26
C TRP A 209 -12.16 -6.71 -24.98
N ASP A 210 -11.57 -7.90 -24.87
CA ASP A 210 -10.13 -8.06 -24.67
C ASP A 210 -9.33 -7.56 -25.86
N THR A 211 -9.79 -7.80 -27.09
CA THR A 211 -9.17 -7.25 -28.31
C THR A 211 -9.28 -5.72 -28.34
N ILE A 212 -10.42 -5.15 -27.94
CA ILE A 212 -10.61 -3.69 -27.92
C ILE A 212 -9.73 -3.02 -26.85
N THR A 213 -9.61 -3.64 -25.67
CA THR A 213 -8.85 -3.09 -24.53
C THR A 213 -7.34 -3.31 -24.65
N ALA A 214 -6.89 -4.16 -25.57
CA ALA A 214 -5.49 -4.46 -25.79
C ALA A 214 -4.64 -3.20 -26.06
N PRO A 215 -3.32 -3.24 -25.81
CA PRO A 215 -2.41 -2.16 -26.16
C PRO A 215 -2.44 -1.83 -27.66
N ARG A 216 -2.08 -0.59 -28.01
CA ARG A 216 -2.03 -0.15 -29.43
C ARG A 216 -1.05 -0.94 -30.28
N VAL A 217 0.00 -1.49 -29.66
CA VAL A 217 1.00 -2.37 -30.31
C VAL A 217 0.38 -3.70 -30.74
N HIS A 218 -0.72 -4.10 -30.11
CA HIS A 218 -1.50 -5.30 -30.44
C HIS A 218 -2.85 -4.93 -31.08
N ASP A 219 -2.89 -3.83 -31.84
CA ASP A 219 -4.07 -3.35 -32.57
C ASP A 219 -5.31 -3.02 -31.71
N GLY A 220 -5.13 -2.84 -30.39
CA GLY A 220 -6.21 -2.43 -29.49
C GLY A 220 -6.26 -0.91 -29.26
N LEU A 221 -7.27 -0.47 -28.50
CA LEU A 221 -7.51 0.94 -28.18
C LEU A 221 -6.81 1.42 -26.91
N ASN A 222 -6.12 0.54 -26.19
CA ASN A 222 -5.43 0.84 -24.94
C ASN A 222 -6.38 1.30 -23.80
N ILE A 223 -7.63 0.86 -23.86
CA ILE A 223 -8.59 1.05 -22.76
C ILE A 223 -8.18 0.14 -21.61
N ARG A 224 -7.86 0.73 -20.46
CA ARG A 224 -7.34 -0.01 -19.31
C ARG A 224 -8.44 -0.81 -18.62
N GLN A 225 -8.31 -2.14 -18.61
CA GLN A 225 -9.17 -3.01 -17.81
C GLN A 225 -9.00 -2.70 -16.33
N PHE A 226 -10.10 -2.63 -15.57
CA PHE A 226 -10.03 -2.17 -14.17
C PHE A 226 -9.21 -3.10 -13.28
N TYR A 227 -9.26 -4.41 -13.50
CA TYR A 227 -8.46 -5.36 -12.71
C TYR A 227 -6.96 -5.16 -12.90
N LEU A 228 -6.49 -5.04 -14.15
CA LEU A 228 -5.09 -4.79 -14.45
C LEU A 228 -4.66 -3.41 -13.93
N HIS A 229 -5.51 -2.40 -14.06
CA HIS A 229 -5.25 -1.08 -13.53
C HIS A 229 -5.12 -1.08 -12.00
N ASN A 230 -5.97 -1.82 -11.29
CA ASN A 230 -5.92 -1.93 -9.84
C ASN A 230 -4.61 -2.60 -9.36
N LEU A 231 -4.22 -3.71 -10.00
CA LEU A 231 -2.93 -4.37 -9.74
C LEU A 231 -1.76 -3.43 -10.00
N ALA A 232 -1.76 -2.75 -11.15
CA ALA A 232 -0.71 -1.80 -11.51
C ALA A 232 -0.58 -0.65 -10.51
N MET A 233 -1.71 -0.09 -10.04
CA MET A 233 -1.72 1.00 -9.07
C MET A 233 -1.20 0.56 -7.70
N LEU A 234 -1.50 -0.65 -7.25
CA LEU A 234 -0.91 -1.22 -6.04
C LEU A 234 0.56 -1.60 -6.22
N GLY A 235 0.99 -1.82 -7.46
CA GLY A 235 2.39 -1.96 -7.85
C GLY A 235 3.30 -0.84 -7.36
N LYS A 236 2.76 0.35 -7.06
CA LYS A 236 3.52 1.45 -6.43
C LYS A 236 4.15 1.03 -5.09
N TYR A 237 3.47 0.19 -4.30
CA TYR A 237 3.99 -0.31 -3.03
C TYR A 237 5.08 -1.35 -3.29
N THR A 238 4.84 -2.27 -4.23
CA THR A 238 5.84 -3.24 -4.69
C THR A 238 7.12 -2.53 -5.12
N TRP A 239 7.00 -1.49 -5.95
CA TRP A 239 8.14 -0.70 -6.41
C TRP A 239 8.84 0.01 -5.26
N LYS A 240 8.09 0.72 -4.40
CA LYS A 240 8.64 1.44 -3.25
C LYS A 240 9.42 0.52 -2.30
N PHE A 241 8.92 -0.68 -2.03
CA PHE A 241 9.60 -1.63 -1.16
C PHE A 241 10.90 -2.18 -1.76
N LEU A 242 11.01 -2.21 -3.09
CA LEU A 242 12.21 -2.65 -3.80
C LEU A 242 13.24 -1.51 -3.96
N THR A 243 12.79 -0.29 -4.26
CA THR A 243 13.70 0.83 -4.57
C THR A 243 14.07 1.68 -3.37
N GLU A 244 13.23 1.72 -2.33
CA GLU A 244 13.43 2.57 -1.14
C GLU A 244 13.44 1.71 0.14
N PRO A 245 14.40 0.79 0.33
CA PRO A 245 14.48 -0.07 1.51
C PRO A 245 14.67 0.73 2.80
N GLU A 246 15.33 1.89 2.71
CA GLU A 246 15.62 2.75 3.86
C GLU A 246 14.44 3.63 4.31
N SER A 247 13.38 3.70 3.50
CA SER A 247 12.18 4.46 3.83
C SER A 247 11.52 3.91 5.10
N PHE A 248 11.03 4.80 5.95
CA PHE A 248 10.32 4.44 7.17
C PHE A 248 9.18 3.45 6.90
N VAL A 249 8.41 3.67 5.83
CA VAL A 249 7.31 2.78 5.42
C VAL A 249 7.85 1.38 5.10
N THR A 250 8.90 1.28 4.30
CA THR A 250 9.49 -0.02 3.95
C THR A 250 10.06 -0.73 5.17
N LYS A 251 10.76 0.00 6.06
CA LYS A 251 11.28 -0.55 7.33
C LYS A 251 10.16 -1.08 8.22
N PHE A 252 9.06 -0.35 8.35
CA PHE A 252 7.89 -0.78 9.12
C PHE A 252 7.28 -2.06 8.55
N PHE A 253 7.01 -2.08 7.24
CA PHE A 253 6.41 -3.25 6.58
C PHE A 253 7.35 -4.45 6.61
N LYS A 254 8.66 -4.24 6.47
CA LYS A 254 9.69 -5.29 6.64
C LYS A 254 9.62 -5.89 8.04
N ALA A 255 9.66 -5.06 9.08
CA ALA A 255 9.58 -5.52 10.47
C ALA A 255 8.29 -6.31 10.75
N LYS A 256 7.14 -5.87 10.21
CA LYS A 256 5.83 -6.49 10.48
C LYS A 256 5.56 -7.76 9.66
N TYR A 257 5.91 -7.76 8.38
CA TYR A 257 5.45 -8.78 7.44
C TYR A 257 6.56 -9.67 6.86
N PHE A 258 7.79 -9.16 6.75
CA PHE A 258 8.91 -9.90 6.15
C PHE A 258 10.24 -9.60 6.86
N PRO A 259 10.38 -9.90 8.16
CA PRO A 259 11.54 -9.48 8.95
C PRO A 259 12.84 -10.15 8.50
N HIS A 260 12.78 -11.42 8.11
CA HIS A 260 13.95 -12.23 7.74
C HIS A 260 14.06 -12.53 6.24
N ASN A 261 13.04 -12.16 5.46
CA ASN A 261 12.95 -12.49 4.04
C ASN A 261 13.03 -11.22 3.20
N SER A 262 13.43 -11.34 1.94
CA SER A 262 13.25 -10.26 0.98
C SER A 262 11.76 -10.10 0.66
N PHE A 263 11.37 -8.90 0.22
CA PHE A 263 10.00 -8.62 -0.20
C PHE A 263 9.54 -9.53 -1.36
N LEU A 264 10.44 -9.94 -2.26
CA LEU A 264 10.12 -10.81 -3.40
C LEU A 264 9.81 -12.27 -3.00
N HIS A 265 10.31 -12.72 -1.85
CA HIS A 265 10.16 -14.10 -1.39
C HIS A 265 9.30 -14.25 -0.14
N CYS A 266 8.69 -13.18 0.38
CA CYS A 266 7.84 -13.28 1.56
C CYS A 266 6.50 -13.99 1.27
N THR A 267 6.01 -14.72 2.26
CA THR A 267 4.76 -15.50 2.20
C THR A 267 3.63 -14.81 2.96
N ILE A 268 2.39 -15.02 2.51
CA ILE A 268 1.21 -14.53 3.22
C ILE A 268 0.89 -15.45 4.40
N ARG A 269 0.57 -14.85 5.56
CA ARG A 269 0.00 -15.53 6.73
C ARG A 269 -1.51 -15.30 6.80
N SER A 270 -2.24 -16.23 7.43
CA SER A 270 -3.70 -16.14 7.57
C SER A 270 -4.14 -14.85 8.30
N LEU A 271 -3.39 -14.47 9.33
CA LEU A 271 -3.62 -13.29 10.17
C LEU A 271 -3.11 -11.97 9.58
N ASP A 272 -2.45 -11.99 8.42
CA ASP A 272 -1.98 -10.76 7.80
C ASP A 272 -3.16 -9.86 7.37
N SER A 273 -2.94 -8.54 7.44
CA SER A 273 -3.93 -7.55 7.07
C SER A 273 -4.37 -7.71 5.61
N ARG A 274 -5.59 -7.27 5.30
CA ARG A 274 -6.14 -7.38 3.95
C ARG A 274 -5.30 -6.61 2.94
N PHE A 275 -4.90 -5.39 3.29
CA PHE A 275 -4.01 -4.59 2.46
C PHE A 275 -2.70 -5.32 2.12
N TRP A 276 -2.09 -6.01 3.09
CA TRP A 276 -0.85 -6.74 2.82
C TRP A 276 -1.06 -7.85 1.79
N LYS A 277 -2.16 -8.61 1.92
CA LYS A 277 -2.55 -9.64 0.95
C LYS A 277 -2.75 -9.04 -0.45
N ASP A 278 -3.35 -7.85 -0.52
CA ASP A 278 -3.57 -7.13 -1.77
C ASP A 278 -2.24 -6.68 -2.41
N VAL A 279 -1.29 -6.16 -1.62
CA VAL A 279 0.05 -5.81 -2.09
C VAL A 279 0.82 -7.03 -2.58
N ILE A 280 0.73 -8.17 -1.88
CA ILE A 280 1.39 -9.40 -2.31
C ILE A 280 0.79 -9.93 -3.61
N CYS A 281 -0.52 -9.84 -3.79
CA CYS A 281 -1.15 -10.19 -5.07
C CYS A 281 -0.63 -9.29 -6.21
N ALA A 282 -0.48 -7.99 -5.98
CA ALA A 282 0.13 -7.07 -6.95
C ALA A 282 1.61 -7.39 -7.22
N ARG A 283 2.39 -7.73 -6.18
CA ARG A 283 3.78 -8.20 -6.33
C ARG A 283 3.85 -9.43 -7.21
N ASP A 284 3.03 -10.45 -6.97
CA ASP A 284 3.08 -11.72 -7.70
C ASP A 284 2.70 -11.53 -9.18
N ALA A 285 1.80 -10.58 -9.48
CA ALA A 285 1.48 -10.19 -10.85
C ALA A 285 2.64 -9.46 -11.56
N LEU A 286 3.43 -8.67 -10.83
CA LEU A 286 4.56 -7.91 -11.37
C LEU A 286 5.87 -8.71 -11.43
N LYS A 287 6.05 -9.68 -10.53
CA LYS A 287 7.29 -10.46 -10.37
C LYS A 287 7.85 -11.03 -11.68
N PRO A 288 7.05 -11.57 -12.63
CA PRO A 288 7.57 -12.05 -13.92
C PRO A 288 8.20 -10.98 -14.80
N PHE A 289 7.85 -9.70 -14.59
CA PHE A 289 8.30 -8.56 -15.37
C PHE A 289 9.38 -7.73 -14.67
N LEU A 290 9.70 -8.05 -13.42
CA LEU A 290 10.80 -7.43 -12.68
C LEU A 290 12.10 -8.14 -13.04
N GLY A 291 13.19 -7.37 -13.11
CA GLY A 291 14.54 -7.87 -13.36
C GLY A 291 15.57 -7.10 -12.53
N TRP A 292 16.53 -7.82 -11.98
CA TRP A 292 17.65 -7.25 -11.25
C TRP A 292 18.72 -6.70 -12.20
N THR A 293 19.29 -5.57 -11.83
CA THR A 293 20.57 -5.10 -12.39
C THR A 293 21.66 -5.44 -11.38
N ILE A 294 22.61 -6.29 -11.78
CA ILE A 294 23.62 -6.81 -10.86
C ILE A 294 24.75 -5.80 -10.64
N SER A 295 25.05 -5.52 -9.37
CA SER A 295 26.27 -4.83 -8.94
C SER A 295 27.21 -5.79 -8.18
N GLN A 296 26.84 -6.15 -6.95
CA GLN A 296 27.58 -7.12 -6.10
C GLN A 296 26.91 -8.50 -6.06
N GLY A 297 25.59 -8.58 -6.34
CA GLY A 297 24.86 -9.85 -6.40
C GLY A 297 24.60 -10.54 -5.06
N THR A 298 24.83 -9.87 -3.91
CA THR A 298 24.70 -10.46 -2.57
C THR A 298 23.25 -10.72 -2.14
N GLU A 299 22.30 -10.02 -2.75
CA GLU A 299 20.87 -10.11 -2.43
C GLU A 299 20.04 -10.77 -3.55
N VAL A 300 20.69 -11.29 -4.59
CA VAL A 300 20.02 -11.86 -5.76
C VAL A 300 20.24 -13.37 -5.78
N ASN A 301 19.14 -14.12 -5.72
CA ASN A 301 19.18 -15.57 -5.80
C ASN A 301 19.31 -16.02 -7.26
N ILE A 302 20.28 -16.89 -7.54
CA ILE A 302 20.60 -17.34 -8.90
C ILE A 302 19.39 -17.97 -9.59
N TRP A 303 18.59 -18.74 -8.85
CA TRP A 303 17.57 -19.66 -9.38
C TRP A 303 16.14 -19.13 -9.25
N GLN A 304 15.90 -18.27 -8.25
CA GLN A 304 14.57 -17.76 -7.95
C GLN A 304 14.30 -16.37 -8.52
N ASP A 305 15.34 -15.57 -8.71
CA ASP A 305 15.21 -14.20 -9.18
C ASP A 305 15.44 -14.06 -10.68
N ASN A 306 14.82 -13.05 -11.26
CA ASN A 306 15.00 -12.67 -12.65
C ASN A 306 16.19 -11.70 -12.74
N TRP A 307 17.31 -12.12 -13.34
CA TRP A 307 18.53 -11.30 -13.39
C TRP A 307 19.33 -11.43 -14.70
N ILE A 308 18.88 -12.26 -15.65
CA ILE A 308 19.52 -12.45 -16.96
C ILE A 308 18.57 -12.00 -18.08
N PRO A 309 18.66 -10.76 -18.58
CA PRO A 309 17.78 -10.20 -19.61
C PRO A 309 17.71 -10.98 -20.92
N THR A 310 18.77 -11.69 -21.27
CA THR A 310 18.91 -12.39 -22.55
C THR A 310 18.23 -13.76 -22.57
N LEU A 311 17.86 -14.31 -21.40
CA LEU A 311 17.22 -15.62 -21.30
C LEU A 311 15.69 -15.53 -21.30
N GLN A 312 15.04 -16.52 -21.91
CA GLN A 312 13.59 -16.65 -21.84
C GLN A 312 13.15 -16.87 -20.38
N GLY A 313 12.36 -15.94 -19.85
CA GLY A 313 11.94 -15.96 -18.45
C GLY A 313 12.95 -15.36 -17.47
N PHE A 314 13.99 -14.69 -17.97
CA PHE A 314 14.92 -13.84 -17.20
C PHE A 314 15.82 -14.54 -16.17
N LYS A 315 15.86 -15.87 -16.18
CA LYS A 315 16.62 -16.67 -15.22
C LYS A 315 17.26 -17.89 -15.88
N PRO A 316 18.33 -18.45 -15.29
CA PRO A 316 18.87 -19.74 -15.74
C PRO A 316 17.79 -20.82 -15.69
N ILE A 317 17.76 -21.68 -16.72
CA ILE A 317 16.97 -22.91 -16.65
C ILE A 317 17.67 -23.79 -15.61
N SER A 318 16.93 -24.26 -14.60
CA SER A 318 17.47 -25.10 -13.54
C SER A 318 18.26 -26.27 -14.14
N ALA A 319 19.59 -26.15 -14.13
CA ALA A 319 20.43 -27.31 -14.34
C ALA A 319 20.38 -28.07 -13.02
N THR A 320 19.48 -29.03 -12.93
CA THR A 320 19.40 -29.99 -11.83
C THR A 320 20.81 -30.56 -11.48
N ALA A 321 21.72 -30.58 -12.46
CA ALA A 321 23.14 -30.91 -12.32
C ALA A 321 23.96 -29.91 -11.46
N VAL A 322 23.80 -28.59 -11.63
CA VAL A 322 24.59 -27.60 -10.86
C VAL A 322 24.14 -27.53 -9.41
N GLN A 323 22.82 -27.60 -9.14
CA GLN A 323 22.31 -27.71 -7.77
C GLN A 323 22.72 -29.02 -7.08
N GLN A 324 22.91 -30.10 -7.84
CA GLN A 324 23.39 -31.38 -7.32
C GLN A 324 24.90 -31.40 -7.06
N HIS A 325 25.72 -30.69 -7.86
CA HIS A 325 27.17 -30.67 -7.72
C HIS A 325 27.67 -29.55 -6.77
N HIS A 326 26.92 -28.45 -6.65
CA HIS A 326 27.29 -27.30 -5.82
C HIS A 326 26.08 -26.72 -5.06
N PRO A 327 25.56 -27.40 -4.01
CA PRO A 327 24.41 -26.94 -3.23
C PRO A 327 24.66 -25.62 -2.47
N ASP A 328 25.93 -25.27 -2.26
CA ASP A 328 26.37 -24.09 -1.51
C ASP A 328 26.28 -22.79 -2.33
N ILE A 329 26.04 -22.88 -3.64
CA ILE A 329 25.98 -21.73 -4.56
C ILE A 329 24.51 -21.34 -4.80
N GLN A 330 24.10 -20.28 -4.11
CA GLN A 330 22.72 -19.78 -4.15
C GLN A 330 22.62 -18.31 -4.57
N TRP A 331 23.70 -17.54 -4.40
CA TRP A 331 23.72 -16.09 -4.60
C TRP A 331 24.59 -15.70 -5.78
N VAL A 332 24.12 -14.73 -6.57
CA VAL A 332 24.83 -14.24 -7.77
C VAL A 332 26.23 -13.73 -7.42
N ALA A 333 26.43 -13.19 -6.22
CA ALA A 333 27.75 -12.78 -5.71
C ALA A 333 28.80 -13.89 -5.80
N GLN A 334 28.40 -15.14 -5.60
CA GLN A 334 29.31 -16.30 -5.63
C GLN A 334 29.78 -16.65 -7.06
N LEU A 335 29.12 -16.10 -8.08
CA LEU A 335 29.49 -16.25 -9.48
C LEU A 335 30.46 -15.14 -9.95
N ILE A 336 30.70 -14.12 -9.12
CA ILE A 336 31.58 -12.99 -9.45
C ILE A 336 32.92 -13.20 -8.74
N ASP A 337 34.01 -13.23 -9.51
CA ASP A 337 35.35 -13.29 -8.92
C ASP A 337 35.66 -11.96 -8.19
N PRO A 338 35.97 -11.98 -6.87
CA PRO A 338 36.24 -10.78 -6.09
C PRO A 338 37.40 -9.93 -6.60
N HIS A 339 38.39 -10.54 -7.25
CA HIS A 339 39.61 -9.84 -7.70
C HIS A 339 39.46 -9.27 -9.11
N SER A 340 38.93 -10.09 -10.02
CA SER A 340 38.84 -9.72 -11.44
C SER A 340 37.53 -9.01 -11.79
N ARG A 341 36.50 -9.12 -10.93
CA ARG A 341 35.11 -8.68 -11.17
C ARG A 341 34.49 -9.24 -12.46
N PHE A 342 35.03 -10.35 -12.96
CA PHE A 342 34.45 -11.08 -14.08
C PHE A 342 33.61 -12.26 -13.57
N TRP A 343 32.69 -12.70 -14.43
CA TRP A 343 31.86 -13.88 -14.18
C TRP A 343 32.69 -15.15 -14.24
N ASN A 344 32.52 -16.02 -13.25
CA ASN A 344 33.08 -17.36 -13.27
C ASN A 344 32.20 -18.27 -14.13
N GLY A 345 32.48 -18.31 -15.44
CA GLY A 345 31.73 -19.11 -16.40
C GLY A 345 31.76 -20.63 -16.16
N LEU A 346 32.70 -21.13 -15.33
CA LEU A 346 32.77 -22.55 -14.98
C LEU A 346 31.65 -22.98 -14.01
N LEU A 347 31.05 -22.02 -13.29
CA LEU A 347 29.96 -22.27 -12.34
C LEU A 347 28.56 -22.19 -13.00
N LEU A 348 28.50 -21.78 -14.27
CA LEU A 348 27.27 -21.56 -15.02
C LEU A 348 27.02 -22.59 -16.14
N ASN A 349 28.00 -23.46 -16.43
CA ASN A 349 27.93 -24.48 -17.48
C ASN A 349 27.58 -25.87 -16.94
#